data_AF-A0A931HPH9-F1
#
_entry.id   AF-A0A931HPH9-F1
#
_cell.length_a   1.000
_cell.length_b   1.000
_cell.length_c   1.000
_cell.angle_alpha   90.00
_cell.angle_beta   90.00
_cell.angle_gamma   90.00
#
_symmetry.space_group_name_H-M   'P 1'
#
loop_
_entity.id
_entity.type
_entity.pdbx_description
1 polymer ?
#
loop_
_entity_poly.entity_id
_entity_poly.type
_entity_poly.pdbx_seq_one_letter_code
_entity_poly.pdbx_strand_id
1 'polypeptide(L)' 'MSNTAPIDRRPFAFTTRPYAAVDDTTGEPIGLDDLDTRIAWLLDLITGAETELL' A
#
# COMPACT_ATOMS: atom_id res chain seq x y z
N MET A 1 -10.28 50.38 -2.07
CA MET A 1 -9.77 49.02 -2.34
C MET A 1 -9.46 48.34 -1.02
N SER A 2 -10.14 47.26 -0.68
CA SER A 2 -9.65 46.17 0.18
C SER A 2 -10.55 44.97 -0.07
N ASN A 3 -10.09 44.14 -1.00
CA ASN A 3 -10.75 42.94 -1.49
C ASN A 3 -10.39 41.79 -0.54
N THR A 4 -11.10 41.69 0.59
CA THR A 4 -10.90 40.56 1.51
C THR A 4 -11.83 39.44 1.06
N ALA A 5 -11.38 38.67 0.07
CA ALA A 5 -11.98 37.38 -0.24
C ALA A 5 -12.04 36.56 1.06
N PRO A 6 -13.15 35.85 1.36
CA PRO A 6 -13.13 34.92 2.46
C PRO A 6 -12.00 33.95 2.16
N ILE A 7 -11.05 33.86 3.09
CA ILE A 7 -10.05 32.81 3.13
C ILE A 7 -10.81 31.48 3.07
N ASP A 8 -10.97 30.95 1.86
CA ASP A 8 -11.43 29.59 1.61
C ASP A 8 -10.33 28.65 2.07
N ARG A 9 -10.15 28.62 3.39
CA ARG A 9 -9.22 27.78 4.10
C ARG A 9 -9.87 26.41 4.09
N ARG A 10 -9.61 25.64 3.04
CA ARG A 10 -9.96 24.21 2.97
C ARG A 10 -9.46 23.57 4.27
N PRO A 11 -10.35 23.21 5.22
CA PRO A 11 -9.94 22.77 6.55
C PRO A 11 -9.23 21.40 6.52
N PHE A 12 -9.22 20.76 5.36
CA PHE A 12 -8.65 19.45 5.11
C PHE A 12 -7.78 19.49 3.86
N ALA A 13 -6.59 20.07 3.99
CA ALA A 13 -5.53 19.92 2.99
C ALA A 13 -4.61 18.78 3.45
N PHE A 14 -4.82 17.58 2.90
CA PHE A 14 -3.94 16.44 3.14
C PHE A 14 -2.88 16.38 2.04
N THR A 15 -1.61 16.36 2.43
CA THR A 15 -0.53 15.92 1.53
C THR A 15 -0.32 14.43 1.80
N THR A 16 -0.70 13.58 0.86
CA THR A 16 -0.27 12.18 0.89
C THR A 16 1.21 12.20 0.57
N ARG A 17 2.07 12.21 1.60
CA ARG A 17 3.46 11.83 1.39
C ARG A 17 3.48 10.35 0.99
N PRO A 18 4.29 9.96 0.01
CA PRO A 18 4.53 8.54 -0.22
C PRO A 18 5.08 7.95 1.08
N TYR A 19 4.26 7.12 1.73
CA TYR A 19 4.65 6.36 2.90
C TYR A 19 5.24 5.04 2.38
N ALA A 20 6.51 4.81 2.65
CA ALA A 20 7.12 3.50 2.45
C ALA A 20 6.67 2.61 3.60
N ALA A 21 6.09 1.45 3.29
CA ALA A 21 5.85 0.44 4.30
C ALA A 21 7.22 -0.07 4.77
N VAL A 22 7.53 0.11 6.04
CA VAL A 22 8.81 -0.27 6.66
C VAL A 22 8.54 -0.88 8.03
N ASP A 23 9.33 -1.87 8.41
CA ASP A 23 9.22 -2.52 9.71
C ASP A 23 9.68 -1.54 10.78
N ASP A 24 8.81 -1.29 11.74
CA ASP A 24 9.00 -0.32 12.79
C ASP A 24 10.08 -0.75 13.80
N THR A 25 10.51 -2.02 13.77
CA THR A 25 11.59 -2.55 14.60
C THR A 25 12.97 -2.46 13.93
N THR A 26 13.05 -2.76 12.63
CA THR A 26 14.32 -2.90 11.88
C THR A 26 14.56 -1.79 10.86
N GLY A 27 13.51 -1.09 10.43
CA GLY A 27 13.56 -0.06 9.39
C GLY A 27 13.61 -0.60 7.96
N GLU A 28 13.56 -1.92 7.79
CA GLU A 28 13.59 -2.57 6.48
C GLU A 28 12.26 -2.37 5.74
N PRO A 29 12.26 -2.26 4.40
CA PRO A 29 11.03 -2.20 3.62
C PRO A 29 10.13 -3.43 3.90
N ILE A 30 8.88 -3.17 4.28
CA ILE A 30 7.82 -4.19 4.31
C ILE A 30 7.26 -4.30 2.90
N GLY A 31 7.37 -5.48 2.32
CA GLY A 31 6.84 -5.80 1.00
C GLY A 31 7.65 -6.91 0.34
N LEU A 32 7.12 -7.43 -0.77
CA LEU A 32 7.57 -8.56 -1.58
C LEU A 32 8.90 -9.19 -1.15
N ASP A 33 8.87 -9.84 0.00
CA ASP A 33 10.03 -10.48 0.59
C ASP A 33 10.08 -11.96 0.15
N ASP A 34 11.05 -12.68 0.69
CA ASP A 34 11.23 -14.11 0.43
C ASP A 34 9.99 -14.93 0.83
N LEU A 35 9.22 -14.48 1.83
CA LEU A 35 7.98 -15.10 2.28
C LEU A 35 6.84 -14.80 1.30
N ASP A 36 6.68 -13.55 0.86
CA ASP A 36 5.69 -13.15 -0.13
C ASP A 36 5.86 -13.93 -1.45
N THR A 37 7.12 -14.12 -1.88
CA THR A 37 7.45 -14.91 -3.09
C THR A 37 7.03 -16.38 -2.95
N ARG A 38 7.25 -16.97 -1.77
CA ARG A 38 6.86 -18.37 -1.49
C ARG A 38 5.35 -18.53 -1.40
N ILE A 39 4.66 -17.58 -0.79
CA ILE A 39 3.20 -17.57 -0.69
C ILE A 39 2.60 -17.46 -2.09
N ALA A 40 3.13 -16.59 -2.94
CA ALA A 40 2.68 -16.48 -4.33
C ALA A 40 2.80 -17.82 -5.08
N TRP A 41 3.96 -18.49 -4.97
CA TRP A 41 4.15 -19.80 -5.59
C TRP A 41 3.20 -20.87 -5.04
N LEU A 42 2.94 -20.88 -3.73
CA LEU A 42 2.00 -21.81 -3.11
C LEU A 42 0.57 -21.60 -3.63
N LEU A 43 0.15 -20.34 -3.77
CA LEU A 43 -1.18 -20.00 -4.28
C LEU A 43 -1.34 -20.40 -5.75
N ASP A 44 -0.29 -20.24 -6.56
CA ASP A 44 -0.28 -20.72 -7.95
C ASP A 44 -0.44 -22.25 -8.02
N LEU A 45 0.23 -23.00 -7.15
CA LEU A 45 0.08 -24.44 -7.07
C LEU A 45 -1.34 -24.87 -6.68
N ILE A 46 -1.93 -24.22 -5.69
CA ILE A 46 -3.30 -24.51 -5.25
C ILE A 46 -4.28 -24.22 -6.39
N THR A 47 -4.14 -23.07 -7.05
CA THR A 47 -4.99 -22.68 -8.19
C THR A 47 -4.87 -23.66 -9.35
N GLY A 48 -3.66 -24.12 -9.65
CA GLY A 48 -3.42 -25.17 -10.66
C GLY A 48 -4.09 -26.48 -10.28
N ALA A 49 -3.96 -26.91 -9.02
CA ALA A 49 -4.58 -28.14 -8.53
C ALA A 49 -6.13 -28.05 -8.53
N GLU A 50 -6.70 -26.91 -8.15
CA GLU A 50 -8.14 -26.66 -8.21
C GLU A 50 -8.67 -26.76 -9.65
N THR A 51 -7.90 -26.28 -10.61
CA THR A 51 -8.25 -26.36 -12.05
C THR A 51 -8.29 -27.81 -12.54
N GLU A 52 -7.38 -28.66 -12.07
CA GLU A 52 -7.35 -30.10 -12.43
C GLU A 52 -8.45 -30.92 -11.73
N LEU A 53 -9.09 -30.38 -10.69
CA LEU A 53 -10.18 -31.02 -9.96
C LEU A 53 -11.58 -30.65 -10.49
N LEU A 54 -11.68 -29.65 -11.38
CA LEU A 54 -12.91 -29.21 -12.06
C LEU A 54 -13.11 -29.95 -13.39
#